data_AF-A0A832FLS9-F1
#
_entry.id   AF-A0A832FLS9-F1
#
_cell.length_a   1.000
_cell.length_b   1.000
_cell.length_c   1.000
_cell.angle_alpha   90.00
_cell.angle_beta   90.00
_cell.angle_gamma   90.00
#
_symmetry.space_group_name_H-M   'P 1'
#
loop_
_entity.id
_entity.type
_entity.pdbx_description
1 polymer ?
#
loop_
_entity_poly.entity_id
_entity_poly.type
_entity_poly.pdbx_seq_one_letter_code
_entity_poly.pdbx_strand_id
1 'polypeptide(L)'
;MWPCTRPAAAAKVRAACRAALARQGLRRGGPLHPLPAQEVASMPRPPAGGSAATRPRSHGNTSAHTPRAARGLLCGPLVIAARAFPLRLSNPVLWLCLACTLDAAARARERAPACADPADRPVDPAAASDVPLDQPLPQTWQYAEAMQNVARRGDGRPGVVLHVGDSITHANPYGQWARRGQGQTDEDRAALAWMHMGAEDDTDGWWLSRFDHPDGGRSFTAAGGLRADELLAGGKQGLPSLAEMLARYRPQVVVLMIGTNDASAQRPVEAYLADVSRAIDLMLQRGVVPVLSSIPPHPGAAELAAAYNKGLRELAQARRLPFIDYEAEILRRRPDDWNGTLLNRNDVHPTLGPTPDSAVLPPTAENLRASGYLLRTWLSVRKLGEVKRLVFDPLAAPRQPQLPGEPPTPASGDDALLITPPDSPAGEAVRVPVCRDTWFSNVGDEADGNQGGSPRLKLKSIQEMTLVDFDPAPLAGRVVLAATWHVKLAGPEILHRVTAGSFAAEWVEGTGTSYAKQIGSSTFNHARHPNLPWAYPGSDLTTVTLGQGGTVWRMADASPPNEHGWQEVPVHPLLVALRV
;
A
#
# COMPACT_ATOMS: atom_id res chain seq x y z
N MET A 1 -33.36 -8.74 44.87
CA MET A 1 -34.67 -8.19 44.45
C MET A 1 -34.44 -7.24 43.29
N TRP A 2 -34.91 -7.60 42.09
CA TRP A 2 -35.12 -6.76 40.91
C TRP A 2 -36.34 -5.84 41.12
N PRO A 3 -36.67 -4.81 40.28
CA PRO A 3 -36.64 -4.76 38.79
C PRO A 3 -35.95 -3.49 38.22
N CYS A 4 -35.35 -3.36 37.03
CA CYS A 4 -35.65 -3.71 35.61
C CYS A 4 -36.87 -3.03 34.97
N THR A 5 -36.67 -1.87 34.29
CA THR A 5 -37.53 -1.43 33.17
C THR A 5 -36.85 -0.41 32.23
N ARG A 6 -36.74 -0.78 30.95
CA ARG A 6 -36.95 -0.02 29.68
C ARG A 6 -37.07 -1.10 28.56
N PRO A 7 -37.72 -0.91 27.37
CA PRO A 7 -37.82 0.35 26.61
C PRO A 7 -39.12 0.62 25.81
N ALA A 8 -39.46 1.91 25.60
CA ALA A 8 -40.55 2.37 24.74
C ALA A 8 -40.18 2.62 23.26
N ALA A 9 -38.97 2.24 22.82
CA ALA A 9 -38.51 2.48 21.44
C ALA A 9 -38.83 1.34 20.44
N ALA A 10 -39.12 0.13 20.93
CA ALA A 10 -39.39 -1.03 20.07
C ALA A 10 -40.83 -1.09 19.49
N ALA A 11 -41.76 -0.31 20.06
CA ALA A 11 -43.17 -0.32 19.65
C ALA A 11 -43.43 0.49 18.35
N LYS A 12 -42.66 1.56 18.10
CA LYS A 12 -42.81 2.39 16.88
C LYS A 12 -42.27 1.70 15.62
N VAL A 13 -41.23 0.88 15.74
CA VAL A 13 -40.65 0.14 14.59
C VAL A 13 -41.54 -1.04 14.17
N ARG A 14 -42.24 -1.69 15.12
CA ARG A 14 -43.16 -2.81 14.82
C ARG A 14 -44.48 -2.37 14.17
N ALA A 15 -44.89 -1.12 14.33
CA ALA A 15 -46.07 -0.56 13.67
C ALA A 15 -45.78 -0.18 12.20
N ALA A 16 -44.58 0.36 11.92
CA ALA A 16 -44.15 0.70 10.56
C ALA A 16 -43.96 -0.54 9.66
N CYS A 17 -43.45 -1.66 10.21
CA CYS A 17 -43.28 -2.90 9.46
C CYS A 17 -44.60 -3.61 9.11
N ARG A 18 -45.67 -3.45 9.92
CA ARG A 18 -46.99 -4.04 9.61
C ARG A 18 -47.75 -3.27 8.54
N ALA A 19 -47.51 -1.96 8.40
CA ALA A 19 -48.10 -1.15 7.34
C ALA A 19 -47.43 -1.41 5.97
N ALA A 20 -46.15 -1.78 5.94
CA ALA A 20 -45.42 -2.10 4.72
C ALA A 20 -45.79 -3.48 4.14
N LEU A 21 -46.05 -4.48 5.00
CA LEU A 21 -46.43 -5.84 4.58
C LEU A 21 -47.89 -5.98 4.13
N ALA A 22 -48.74 -4.98 4.36
CA ALA A 22 -50.12 -4.96 3.86
C ALA A 22 -50.26 -4.35 2.44
N ARG A 23 -49.19 -3.76 1.88
CA ARG A 23 -49.18 -3.15 0.54
C ARG A 23 -48.61 -4.03 -0.57
N GLN A 24 -48.13 -5.23 -0.26
CA GLN A 24 -47.68 -6.21 -1.24
C GLN A 24 -48.47 -7.51 -1.05
N GLY A 25 -49.60 -7.60 -1.74
CA GLY A 25 -50.55 -8.71 -1.61
C GLY A 25 -50.01 -10.04 -2.14
N LEU A 26 -49.29 -10.79 -1.32
CA LEU A 26 -48.92 -12.19 -1.58
C LEU A 26 -49.28 -13.07 -0.37
N ARG A 27 -50.30 -13.91 -0.56
CA ARG A 27 -50.79 -14.89 0.41
C ARG A 27 -49.81 -16.06 0.52
N ARG A 28 -49.57 -16.53 1.75
CA ARG A 28 -48.87 -17.80 2.07
C ARG A 28 -49.82 -18.99 1.91
N GLY A 29 -49.30 -20.11 1.40
CA GLY A 29 -49.97 -21.40 1.49
C GLY A 29 -49.12 -22.59 1.00
N GLY A 30 -48.51 -23.31 1.95
CA GLY A 30 -48.44 -24.78 2.01
C GLY A 30 -47.43 -25.56 1.16
N PRO A 31 -46.97 -26.75 1.61
CA PRO A 31 -45.70 -27.38 1.21
C PRO A 31 -45.87 -28.60 0.28
N LEU A 32 -44.85 -28.96 -0.51
CA LEU A 32 -44.74 -30.29 -1.14
C LEU A 32 -43.28 -30.78 -1.24
N HIS A 33 -43.09 -32.04 -0.85
CA HIS A 33 -41.88 -32.86 -0.90
C HIS A 33 -41.63 -33.46 -2.31
N PRO A 34 -40.45 -34.09 -2.57
CA PRO A 34 -39.84 -34.19 -3.90
C PRO A 34 -39.99 -35.56 -4.61
N LEU A 35 -39.56 -35.59 -5.89
CA LEU A 35 -38.96 -36.69 -6.73
C LEU A 35 -39.53 -36.65 -8.19
N PRO A 36 -38.93 -37.29 -9.22
CA PRO A 36 -37.54 -37.72 -9.49
C PRO A 36 -37.03 -37.35 -10.93
N ALA A 37 -35.84 -37.84 -11.31
CA ALA A 37 -35.18 -37.72 -12.62
C ALA A 37 -35.53 -38.86 -13.61
N GLN A 38 -35.48 -38.59 -14.92
CA GLN A 38 -35.30 -39.49 -16.11
C GLN A 38 -35.73 -38.73 -17.40
N GLU A 39 -35.34 -38.96 -18.65
CA GLU A 39 -34.25 -39.64 -19.37
C GLU A 39 -34.32 -39.14 -20.85
N VAL A 40 -33.38 -39.57 -21.68
CA VAL A 40 -33.03 -39.14 -23.05
C VAL A 40 -34.05 -39.53 -24.14
N ALA A 41 -34.19 -38.72 -25.21
CA ALA A 41 -34.54 -39.20 -26.56
C ALA A 41 -34.18 -38.21 -27.70
N SER A 42 -33.98 -38.77 -28.89
CA SER A 42 -33.15 -38.38 -30.04
C SER A 42 -33.89 -37.84 -31.28
N MET A 43 -33.19 -36.98 -32.09
CA MET A 43 -33.09 -36.84 -33.58
C MET A 43 -34.34 -36.97 -34.50
N PRO A 44 -34.44 -36.23 -35.64
CA PRO A 44 -33.77 -36.65 -36.90
C PRO A 44 -33.27 -35.53 -37.87
N ARG A 45 -32.32 -35.92 -38.75
CA ARG A 45 -31.86 -35.25 -39.99
C ARG A 45 -32.70 -35.65 -41.23
N PRO A 46 -32.60 -34.90 -42.35
CA PRO A 46 -32.20 -35.51 -43.65
C PRO A 46 -31.43 -34.53 -44.59
N PRO A 47 -31.14 -34.84 -45.87
CA PRO A 47 -30.32 -35.95 -46.39
C PRO A 47 -29.20 -35.47 -47.37
N ALA A 48 -28.43 -36.42 -47.90
CA ALA A 48 -27.25 -36.24 -48.77
C ALA A 48 -27.49 -36.57 -50.26
N GLY A 49 -26.59 -36.04 -51.12
CA GLY A 49 -26.22 -36.51 -52.46
C GLY A 49 -25.01 -35.69 -52.92
N GLY A 50 -23.97 -36.14 -53.63
CA GLY A 50 -23.63 -37.38 -54.33
C GLY A 50 -22.73 -37.00 -55.54
N SER A 51 -21.77 -37.86 -55.93
CA SER A 51 -20.89 -37.84 -57.13
C SER A 51 -19.42 -37.37 -56.90
N ALA A 52 -18.42 -38.25 -56.82
CA ALA A 52 -17.68 -39.02 -57.87
C ALA A 52 -16.26 -38.43 -58.08
N ALA A 53 -15.20 -39.13 -57.64
CA ALA A 53 -14.22 -39.88 -58.44
C ALA A 53 -13.33 -38.98 -59.34
N THR A 54 -12.01 -38.87 -59.12
CA THR A 54 -11.01 -39.79 -59.71
C THR A 54 -9.58 -39.48 -59.21
N ARG A 55 -8.74 -40.52 -59.09
CA ARG A 55 -7.25 -40.48 -58.98
C ARG A 55 -6.64 -40.80 -60.36
N PRO A 56 -5.37 -40.44 -60.66
CA PRO A 56 -4.20 -41.33 -60.39
C PRO A 56 -2.94 -40.57 -59.89
N ARG A 57 -2.11 -41.10 -58.95
CA ARG A 57 -0.82 -41.84 -59.12
C ARG A 57 0.04 -41.30 -60.31
N SER A 58 1.33 -40.96 -60.17
CA SER A 58 2.47 -41.77 -59.70
C SER A 58 3.81 -40.99 -59.75
N HIS A 59 4.79 -41.40 -58.90
CA HIS A 59 6.27 -41.48 -59.07
C HIS A 59 7.07 -40.20 -59.49
N GLY A 60 8.29 -39.89 -59.04
CA GLY A 60 9.26 -40.52 -58.15
C GLY A 60 10.62 -39.76 -58.24
N ASN A 61 11.38 -39.85 -57.14
CA ASN A 61 12.85 -39.96 -57.04
C ASN A 61 13.85 -38.80 -57.34
N THR A 62 14.73 -38.59 -56.32
CA THR A 62 16.21 -38.34 -56.38
C THR A 62 16.72 -37.01 -56.98
N SER A 63 17.81 -36.35 -56.56
CA SER A 63 18.98 -36.69 -55.72
C SER A 63 19.64 -35.45 -55.07
N ALA A 64 20.56 -35.71 -54.16
CA ALA A 64 21.43 -34.76 -53.44
C ALA A 64 22.44 -33.98 -54.32
N HIS A 65 22.86 -32.81 -53.82
CA HIS A 65 24.23 -32.27 -53.91
C HIS A 65 24.47 -31.13 -52.89
N THR A 66 25.42 -31.33 -51.98
CA THR A 66 26.28 -30.32 -51.30
C THR A 66 27.60 -30.18 -52.09
N PRO A 67 28.54 -29.20 -51.88
CA PRO A 67 28.79 -28.36 -50.68
C PRO A 67 29.30 -26.91 -50.94
N ARG A 68 29.59 -26.14 -49.87
CA ARG A 68 30.85 -25.38 -49.53
C ARG A 68 30.61 -24.05 -48.77
N ALA A 69 31.63 -23.64 -48.03
CA ALA A 69 31.62 -22.82 -46.82
C ALA A 69 31.78 -21.28 -46.98
N ALA A 70 31.47 -20.61 -45.86
CA ALA A 70 32.00 -19.35 -45.30
C ALA A 70 31.72 -17.99 -45.99
N ARG A 71 30.96 -17.12 -45.30
CA ARG A 71 31.30 -15.72 -44.97
C ARG A 71 30.21 -15.10 -44.09
N GLY A 72 30.62 -14.23 -43.16
CA GLY A 72 29.79 -13.74 -42.06
C GLY A 72 28.95 -12.49 -42.34
N LEU A 73 28.59 -11.84 -41.22
CA LEU A 73 27.95 -10.54 -41.00
C LEU A 73 26.40 -10.48 -41.00
N LEU A 74 25.91 -9.97 -39.87
CA LEU A 74 24.81 -8.99 -39.66
C LEU A 74 23.60 -9.42 -38.80
N CYS A 75 23.32 -8.52 -37.86
CA CYS A 75 22.20 -8.44 -36.93
C CYS A 75 20.82 -8.47 -37.61
N GLY A 76 19.82 -9.00 -36.90
CA GLY A 76 18.40 -8.73 -37.20
C GLY A 76 17.43 -9.77 -36.60
N PRO A 77 16.29 -9.34 -36.00
CA PRO A 77 15.46 -10.18 -35.14
C PRO A 77 14.48 -11.06 -35.92
N LEU A 78 14.20 -12.25 -35.38
CA LEU A 78 13.11 -13.11 -35.85
C LEU A 78 11.86 -12.89 -35.00
N VAL A 79 10.82 -12.33 -35.63
CA VAL A 79 9.45 -12.26 -35.13
C VAL A 79 8.78 -13.61 -35.38
N ILE A 80 8.18 -14.22 -34.35
CA ILE A 80 7.11 -15.23 -34.52
C ILE A 80 5.91 -14.80 -33.69
N ALA A 81 4.77 -14.79 -34.39
CA ALA A 81 3.51 -14.19 -34.02
C ALA A 81 2.68 -15.01 -33.00
N ALA A 82 1.70 -14.29 -32.46
CA ALA A 82 0.70 -14.67 -31.47
C ALA A 82 -0.11 -15.96 -31.74
N ARG A 83 -0.65 -16.52 -30.65
CA ARG A 83 -2.02 -17.09 -30.61
C ARG A 83 -2.54 -17.18 -29.16
N ALA A 84 -3.66 -16.51 -28.91
CA ALA A 84 -4.51 -16.66 -27.72
C ALA A 84 -5.56 -17.75 -27.95
N PHE A 85 -6.07 -18.39 -26.87
CA PHE A 85 -7.45 -18.90 -26.68
C PHE A 85 -7.62 -19.50 -25.24
N PRO A 86 -8.85 -19.78 -24.74
CA PRO A 86 -9.45 -19.06 -23.60
C PRO A 86 -9.65 -19.87 -22.29
N LEU A 87 -10.08 -19.17 -21.24
CA LEU A 87 -10.51 -19.64 -19.92
C LEU A 87 -11.55 -20.79 -19.92
N ARG A 88 -11.49 -21.67 -18.90
CA ARG A 88 -12.66 -22.10 -18.09
C ARG A 88 -12.24 -22.69 -16.73
N LEU A 89 -12.92 -22.22 -15.68
CA LEU A 89 -12.84 -22.64 -14.28
C LEU A 89 -13.54 -23.98 -14.02
N SER A 90 -12.99 -24.79 -13.11
CA SER A 90 -13.76 -25.68 -12.24
C SER A 90 -12.90 -26.16 -11.06
N ASN A 91 -13.24 -25.72 -9.85
CA ASN A 91 -12.88 -26.38 -8.59
C ASN A 91 -13.93 -27.49 -8.32
N PRO A 92 -13.59 -28.62 -7.66
CA PRO A 92 -13.70 -28.62 -6.20
C PRO A 92 -12.68 -29.51 -5.42
N VAL A 93 -12.25 -28.97 -4.27
CA VAL A 93 -11.97 -29.57 -2.95
C VAL A 93 -11.80 -31.11 -2.83
N LEU A 94 -10.66 -31.58 -2.29
CA LEU A 94 -10.62 -32.57 -1.19
C LEU A 94 -9.29 -32.57 -0.41
N TRP A 95 -9.41 -32.66 0.92
CA TRP A 95 -8.39 -32.79 1.96
C TRP A 95 -7.64 -34.15 1.93
N LEU A 96 -6.39 -34.17 2.45
CA LEU A 96 -5.87 -35.32 3.20
C LEU A 96 -4.91 -34.87 4.31
N CYS A 97 -5.29 -35.17 5.56
CA CYS A 97 -4.42 -35.15 6.74
C CYS A 97 -3.49 -36.37 6.75
N LEU A 98 -2.28 -36.21 7.28
CA LEU A 98 -1.61 -37.28 8.01
C LEU A 98 -1.05 -36.71 9.33
N ALA A 99 -1.58 -37.23 10.44
CA ALA A 99 -1.07 -37.02 11.78
C ALA A 99 0.05 -38.04 12.06
N CYS A 100 1.09 -37.60 12.76
CA CYS A 100 1.93 -38.46 13.59
C CYS A 100 2.22 -37.68 14.88
N THR A 101 1.56 -38.09 15.96
CA THR A 101 1.94 -37.81 17.34
C THR A 101 3.05 -38.78 17.74
N LEU A 102 4.07 -38.31 18.45
CA LEU A 102 4.61 -38.97 19.65
C LEU A 102 5.66 -38.10 20.35
N ASP A 103 5.50 -38.06 21.67
CA ASP A 103 6.31 -37.50 22.73
C ASP A 103 7.83 -37.55 22.56
N ALA A 104 8.48 -36.41 22.79
CA ALA A 104 9.80 -36.33 23.44
C ALA A 104 10.10 -34.90 23.95
N ALA A 105 9.22 -34.34 24.79
CA ALA A 105 9.51 -33.07 25.48
C ALA A 105 9.21 -33.18 26.98
N ALA A 106 9.66 -34.26 27.60
CA ALA A 106 9.70 -34.40 29.05
C ALA A 106 11.04 -35.01 29.44
N ARG A 107 12.07 -34.15 29.60
CA ARG A 107 13.30 -34.33 30.42
C ARG A 107 14.37 -33.33 29.97
N ALA A 108 14.25 -32.08 30.41
CA ALA A 108 15.38 -31.16 30.59
C ALA A 108 14.95 -29.92 31.39
N ARG A 109 14.34 -30.13 32.55
CA ARG A 109 14.37 -29.15 33.64
C ARG A 109 15.22 -29.78 34.73
N GLU A 110 16.47 -29.32 34.82
CA GLU A 110 17.28 -29.22 36.05
C GLU A 110 18.74 -28.97 35.67
N ARG A 111 19.17 -27.70 35.74
CA ARG A 111 20.45 -27.29 36.34
C ARG A 111 20.48 -25.78 36.54
N ALA A 112 20.95 -25.41 37.72
CA ALA A 112 20.98 -24.08 38.32
C ALA A 112 22.13 -23.21 37.77
N PRO A 113 22.37 -21.99 38.29
CA PRO A 113 22.59 -20.78 37.49
C PRO A 113 24.04 -20.65 36.99
N ALA A 114 24.21 -20.08 35.79
CA ALA A 114 25.49 -19.56 35.35
C ALA A 114 25.54 -18.05 35.64
N CYS A 115 26.67 -17.61 36.19
CA CYS A 115 26.97 -16.26 36.64
C CYS A 115 26.59 -15.18 35.61
N ALA A 116 25.94 -14.11 36.10
CA ALA A 116 25.67 -12.92 35.32
C ALA A 116 26.96 -12.19 34.94
N ASP A 117 27.08 -11.86 33.66
CA ASP A 117 28.06 -10.93 33.10
C ASP A 117 27.77 -9.51 33.64
N PRO A 118 28.77 -8.64 33.92
CA PRO A 118 28.52 -7.32 34.51
C PRO A 118 27.73 -6.34 33.61
N ALA A 119 27.39 -6.74 32.38
CA ALA A 119 26.65 -5.95 31.40
C ALA A 119 25.11 -6.10 31.51
N ASP A 120 24.60 -7.00 32.35
CA ASP A 120 23.17 -7.35 32.41
C ASP A 120 22.41 -6.67 33.58
N ARG A 121 22.75 -5.41 33.88
CA ARG A 121 21.90 -4.63 34.80
C ARG A 121 20.65 -4.14 34.05
N PRO A 122 19.43 -4.50 34.49
CA PRO A 122 18.24 -3.76 34.07
C PRO A 122 18.42 -2.29 34.46
N VAL A 123 17.94 -1.38 33.61
CA VAL A 123 17.92 0.05 33.95
C VAL A 123 17.18 0.21 35.26
N ASP A 124 17.88 0.76 36.24
CA ASP A 124 17.31 1.24 37.47
C ASP A 124 16.16 2.21 37.11
N PRO A 125 14.92 1.99 37.57
CA PRO A 125 13.82 2.91 37.31
C PRO A 125 14.15 4.37 37.66
N ALA A 126 15.08 4.60 38.59
CA ALA A 126 15.60 5.92 38.95
C ALA A 126 16.48 6.55 37.84
N ALA A 127 17.18 5.75 37.03
CA ALA A 127 17.99 6.25 35.91
C ALA A 127 17.14 6.65 34.69
N ALA A 128 15.94 6.07 34.53
CA ALA A 128 15.01 6.46 33.46
C ALA A 128 14.29 7.81 33.74
N SER A 129 14.17 8.21 35.01
CA SER A 129 13.59 9.52 35.40
C SER A 129 14.51 10.70 35.14
N ASP A 130 15.82 10.49 35.02
CA ASP A 130 16.80 11.56 34.81
C ASP A 130 17.03 11.91 33.33
N VAL A 131 16.55 11.08 32.40
CA VAL A 131 16.64 11.34 30.96
C VAL A 131 15.65 12.45 30.58
N PRO A 132 16.10 13.56 29.96
CA PRO A 132 15.21 14.63 29.51
C PRO A 132 14.04 14.11 28.66
N LEU A 133 12.85 14.69 28.83
CA LEU A 133 11.62 14.22 28.14
C LEU A 133 11.58 14.56 26.64
N ASP A 134 12.51 15.39 26.18
CA ASP A 134 12.82 15.67 24.77
C ASP A 134 13.96 14.78 24.25
N GLN A 135 14.34 13.73 24.99
CA GLN A 135 15.25 12.68 24.56
C GLN A 135 14.60 11.30 24.65
N PRO A 136 14.82 10.41 23.65
CA PRO A 136 14.33 9.04 23.71
C PRO A 136 14.97 8.28 24.87
N LEU A 137 14.25 7.34 25.45
CA LEU A 137 14.80 6.41 26.42
C LEU A 137 15.97 5.63 25.79
N PRO A 138 17.13 5.56 26.46
CA PRO A 138 18.24 4.77 25.97
C PRO A 138 17.88 3.29 26.01
N GLN A 139 18.26 2.56 24.97
CA GLN A 139 18.19 1.11 24.95
C GLN A 139 19.38 0.53 25.71
N THR A 140 19.16 -0.55 26.49
CA THR A 140 20.17 -1.06 27.44
C THR A 140 21.10 -2.13 26.84
N TRP A 141 20.75 -2.68 25.69
CA TRP A 141 21.56 -3.69 24.98
C TRP A 141 22.10 -3.17 23.66
N GLN A 142 23.28 -3.64 23.30
CA GLN A 142 23.92 -3.30 22.02
C GLN A 142 23.37 -4.17 20.89
N TYR A 143 23.11 -3.56 19.74
CA TYR A 143 22.61 -4.25 18.54
C TYR A 143 23.45 -4.00 17.27
N ALA A 144 24.31 -2.99 17.27
CA ALA A 144 24.95 -2.47 16.06
C ALA A 144 25.70 -3.55 15.27
N GLU A 145 26.64 -4.26 15.92
CA GLU A 145 27.43 -5.31 15.27
C GLU A 145 26.57 -6.46 14.74
N ALA A 146 25.57 -6.90 15.52
CA ALA A 146 24.66 -7.95 15.12
C ALA A 146 23.87 -7.54 13.86
N MET A 147 23.37 -6.30 13.82
CA MET A 147 22.61 -5.79 12.68
C MET A 147 23.48 -5.44 11.48
N GLN A 148 24.74 -5.04 11.68
CA GLN A 148 25.71 -4.91 10.58
C GLN A 148 25.93 -6.25 9.88
N ASN A 149 26.03 -7.35 10.64
CA ASN A 149 26.15 -8.69 10.09
C ASN A 149 24.90 -9.13 9.31
N VAL A 150 23.71 -8.72 9.76
CA VAL A 150 22.45 -8.94 9.02
C VAL A 150 22.46 -8.13 7.73
N ALA A 151 22.65 -6.81 7.82
CA ALA A 151 22.62 -5.89 6.68
C ALA A 151 23.64 -6.24 5.59
N ARG A 152 24.84 -6.71 5.96
CA ARG A 152 25.89 -7.12 5.00
C ARG A 152 25.47 -8.30 4.10
N ARG A 153 24.52 -9.12 4.57
CA ARG A 153 24.01 -10.28 3.82
C ARG A 153 22.77 -9.94 2.99
N GLY A 154 22.16 -8.78 3.23
CA GLY A 154 20.94 -8.35 2.54
C GLY A 154 21.23 -7.71 1.18
N ASP A 155 20.29 -7.84 0.27
CA ASP A 155 20.27 -7.19 -1.05
C ASP A 155 19.25 -6.03 -1.10
N GLY A 156 18.87 -5.51 0.08
CA GLY A 156 17.87 -4.46 0.23
C GLY A 156 18.23 -3.19 -0.56
N ARG A 157 17.23 -2.56 -1.17
CA ARG A 157 17.36 -1.27 -1.85
C ARG A 157 17.85 -0.21 -0.86
N PRO A 158 18.93 0.53 -1.18
CA PRO A 158 19.46 1.56 -0.29
C PRO A 158 18.39 2.53 0.18
N GLY A 159 18.29 2.76 1.49
CA GLY A 159 17.38 3.73 2.07
C GLY A 159 15.91 3.30 2.17
N VAL A 160 15.52 2.14 1.60
CA VAL A 160 14.12 1.71 1.70
C VAL A 160 13.86 1.16 3.11
N VAL A 161 13.00 1.86 3.84
CA VAL A 161 12.54 1.48 5.18
C VAL A 161 11.04 1.26 5.13
N LEU A 162 10.51 0.13 5.60
CA LEU A 162 9.05 -0.06 5.72
C LEU A 162 8.57 0.22 7.14
N HIS A 163 7.35 0.75 7.24
CA HIS A 163 6.61 0.85 8.50
C HIS A 163 5.43 -0.11 8.44
N VAL A 164 5.49 -1.21 9.18
CA VAL A 164 4.53 -2.32 9.11
C VAL A 164 3.72 -2.38 10.40
N GLY A 165 2.40 -2.51 10.29
CA GLY A 165 1.55 -2.66 11.47
C GLY A 165 0.05 -2.55 11.25
N ASP A 166 -0.65 -2.16 12.30
CA ASP A 166 -2.12 -2.07 12.31
C ASP A 166 -2.64 -0.66 11.98
N SER A 167 -3.87 -0.34 12.39
CA SER A 167 -4.49 0.97 12.20
C SER A 167 -3.66 2.12 12.78
N ILE A 168 -2.87 1.89 13.83
CA ILE A 168 -2.04 2.94 14.40
C ILE A 168 -0.91 3.29 13.43
N THR A 169 -0.30 2.29 12.78
CA THR A 169 0.66 2.48 11.68
C THR A 169 0.01 3.08 10.43
N HIS A 170 -1.20 2.64 10.09
CA HIS A 170 -1.95 3.17 8.96
C HIS A 170 -2.36 4.64 9.12
N ALA A 171 -2.63 5.08 10.35
CA ALA A 171 -3.16 6.40 10.62
C ALA A 171 -2.26 7.52 10.07
N ASN A 172 -2.83 8.36 9.20
CA ASN A 172 -2.14 9.50 8.59
C ASN A 172 -1.33 10.38 9.57
N PRO A 173 -1.78 10.65 10.81
CA PRO A 173 -0.99 11.36 11.82
C PRO A 173 0.39 10.76 12.14
N TYR A 174 0.58 9.44 12.01
CA TYR A 174 1.87 8.79 12.33
C TYR A 174 3.02 9.28 11.45
N GLY A 175 2.78 9.69 10.21
CA GLY A 175 3.83 10.22 9.33
C GLY A 175 3.89 11.75 9.28
N GLN A 176 3.14 12.49 10.09
CA GLN A 176 3.00 13.94 9.88
C GLN A 176 4.27 14.73 10.25
N TRP A 177 4.87 14.45 11.40
CA TRP A 177 6.10 15.14 11.80
C TRP A 177 7.28 14.82 10.87
N ALA A 178 7.38 13.59 10.38
CA ALA A 178 8.38 13.21 9.37
C ALA A 178 8.23 14.03 8.07
N ARG A 179 7.00 14.24 7.62
CA ARG A 179 6.71 14.95 6.35
C ARG A 179 6.84 16.46 6.41
N ARG A 180 6.42 17.07 7.50
CA ARG A 180 6.28 18.54 7.61
C ARG A 180 6.41 19.07 9.04
N GLY A 181 7.03 18.29 9.92
CA GLY A 181 7.22 18.65 11.31
C GLY A 181 8.15 19.85 11.47
N GLN A 182 7.80 20.72 12.40
CA GLN A 182 8.66 21.79 12.85
C GLN A 182 9.76 21.23 13.77
N GLY A 183 10.86 21.97 13.90
CA GLY A 183 11.93 21.62 14.86
C GLY A 183 12.75 20.38 14.50
N GLN A 184 12.68 19.87 13.26
CA GLN A 184 13.60 18.84 12.77
C GLN A 184 15.04 19.35 12.82
N THR A 185 15.96 18.56 13.35
CA THR A 185 17.40 18.82 13.31
C THR A 185 17.98 18.48 11.93
N ASP A 186 19.24 18.86 11.66
CA ASP A 186 19.94 18.42 10.45
C ASP A 186 20.07 16.89 10.40
N GLU A 187 20.28 16.25 11.54
CA GLU A 187 20.32 14.79 11.65
C GLU A 187 18.98 14.15 11.28
N ASP A 188 17.87 14.73 11.74
CA ASP A 188 16.53 14.22 11.42
C ASP A 188 16.27 14.38 9.91
N ARG A 189 16.59 15.53 9.32
CA ARG A 189 16.48 15.75 7.87
C ARG A 189 17.32 14.78 7.07
N ALA A 190 18.57 14.53 7.48
CA ALA A 190 19.46 13.60 6.80
C ALA A 190 18.95 12.14 6.89
N ALA A 191 18.41 11.74 8.04
CA ALA A 191 17.77 10.44 8.20
C ALA A 191 16.52 10.31 7.33
N LEU A 192 15.66 11.33 7.32
CA LEU A 192 14.44 11.37 6.49
C LEU A 192 14.76 11.32 4.99
N ALA A 193 15.78 12.05 4.54
CA ALA A 193 16.25 12.01 3.16
C ALA A 193 16.79 10.62 2.78
N TRP A 194 17.57 9.98 3.67
CA TRP A 194 18.02 8.60 3.46
C TRP A 194 16.85 7.61 3.36
N MET A 195 15.75 7.86 4.06
CA MET A 195 14.53 7.03 4.01
C MET A 195 13.60 7.35 2.83
N HIS A 196 14.04 8.17 1.87
CA HIS A 196 13.24 8.63 0.73
C HIS A 196 11.94 9.32 1.13
N MET A 197 11.90 9.93 2.33
CA MET A 197 10.71 10.62 2.79
C MET A 197 10.33 11.72 1.79
N GLY A 198 9.09 11.66 1.31
CA GLY A 198 8.54 12.65 0.39
C GLY A 198 8.63 12.23 -1.07
N ALA A 199 9.26 11.09 -1.39
CA ALA A 199 9.25 10.53 -2.74
C ALA A 199 7.85 10.04 -3.15
N GLU A 200 7.00 9.66 -2.17
CA GLU A 200 5.64 9.16 -2.39
C GLU A 200 5.55 8.00 -3.41
N ASP A 201 6.57 7.14 -3.45
CA ASP A 201 6.65 5.97 -4.30
C ASP A 201 6.98 4.70 -3.49
N ASP A 202 7.42 3.63 -4.16
CA ASP A 202 7.74 2.36 -3.51
C ASP A 202 9.05 2.35 -2.71
N THR A 203 9.77 3.48 -2.64
CA THR A 203 10.92 3.70 -1.76
C THR A 203 10.54 4.37 -0.44
N ASP A 204 9.43 5.12 -0.41
CA ASP A 204 8.97 5.92 0.73
C ASP A 204 8.06 5.08 1.65
N GLY A 205 8.65 4.52 2.72
CA GLY A 205 7.91 3.78 3.75
C GLY A 205 6.84 4.56 4.49
N TRP A 206 7.02 5.88 4.64
CA TRP A 206 6.03 6.74 5.29
C TRP A 206 4.80 6.92 4.40
N TRP A 207 4.99 6.97 3.08
CA TRP A 207 3.89 6.92 2.12
C TRP A 207 3.24 5.54 2.06
N LEU A 208 4.04 4.46 1.96
CA LEU A 208 3.54 3.09 1.88
C LEU A 208 2.66 2.68 3.07
N SER A 209 2.95 3.22 4.25
CA SER A 209 2.21 2.90 5.48
C SER A 209 0.92 3.69 5.64
N ARG A 210 0.83 4.92 5.11
CA ARG A 210 -0.34 5.80 5.26
C ARG A 210 -1.25 5.87 4.03
N PHE A 211 -0.82 5.35 2.88
CA PHE A 211 -1.61 5.38 1.66
C PHE A 211 -2.93 4.67 1.92
N ASP A 212 -4.08 5.32 1.71
CA ASP A 212 -5.37 4.67 1.91
C ASP A 212 -5.77 3.97 0.60
N HIS A 213 -5.83 2.64 0.61
CA HIS A 213 -6.24 1.89 -0.56
C HIS A 213 -7.70 2.23 -0.90
N PRO A 214 -8.09 2.32 -2.18
CA PRO A 214 -9.48 2.64 -2.56
C PRO A 214 -10.54 1.72 -1.93
N ASP A 215 -10.18 0.46 -1.68
CA ASP A 215 -11.06 -0.53 -1.01
C ASP A 215 -11.22 -0.28 0.51
N GLY A 216 -10.46 0.69 1.05
CA GLY A 216 -10.47 1.14 2.42
C GLY A 216 -9.82 0.19 3.42
N GLY A 217 -9.52 0.74 4.60
CA GLY A 217 -9.10 -0.04 5.78
C GLY A 217 -7.62 -0.38 5.83
N ARG A 218 -6.88 -0.27 4.73
CA ARG A 218 -5.45 -0.60 4.68
C ARG A 218 -4.63 0.34 3.81
N SER A 219 -3.33 0.26 4.01
CA SER A 219 -2.30 0.74 3.11
C SER A 219 -1.59 -0.39 2.38
N PHE A 220 -0.37 -0.12 1.88
CA PHE A 220 0.49 -1.13 1.30
C PHE A 220 1.21 -1.97 2.37
N THR A 221 1.35 -1.44 3.59
CA THR A 221 2.16 -2.06 4.65
C THR A 221 1.47 -2.11 6.02
N ALA A 222 0.25 -1.56 6.13
CA ALA A 222 -0.53 -1.60 7.36
C ALA A 222 -2.03 -1.80 7.09
N ALA A 223 -2.77 -2.37 8.05
CA ALA A 223 -4.22 -2.53 7.92
C ALA A 223 -4.95 -2.38 9.26
N GLY A 224 -6.16 -1.84 9.22
CA GLY A 224 -7.01 -1.69 10.39
C GLY A 224 -7.42 -3.05 10.96
N GLY A 225 -7.25 -3.22 12.26
CA GLY A 225 -7.58 -4.48 12.93
C GLY A 225 -6.61 -5.63 12.65
N LEU A 226 -5.44 -5.37 12.05
CA LEU A 226 -4.44 -6.40 11.74
C LEU A 226 -3.85 -6.99 13.01
N ARG A 227 -3.77 -8.33 13.05
CA ARG A 227 -3.06 -9.10 14.08
C ARG A 227 -1.74 -9.68 13.57
N ALA A 228 -0.88 -10.15 14.49
CA ALA A 228 0.42 -10.72 14.12
C ALA A 228 0.32 -12.01 13.26
N ASP A 229 -0.68 -12.87 13.51
CA ASP A 229 -0.95 -14.06 12.69
C ASP A 229 -1.40 -13.68 11.27
N GLU A 230 -2.27 -12.67 11.18
CA GLU A 230 -2.80 -12.16 9.92
C GLU A 230 -1.74 -11.42 9.09
N LEU A 231 -0.77 -10.74 9.73
CA LEU A 231 0.37 -10.14 9.04
C LEU A 231 1.23 -11.19 8.32
N LEU A 232 1.40 -12.35 8.96
CA LEU A 232 2.19 -13.46 8.41
C LEU A 232 1.43 -14.19 7.31
N ALA A 233 0.11 -14.37 7.48
CA ALA A 233 -0.75 -15.01 6.49
C ALA A 233 -1.03 -14.12 5.27
N GLY A 234 -1.12 -12.81 5.47
CA GLY A 234 -1.65 -11.87 4.47
C GLY A 234 -3.18 -11.96 4.34
N GLY A 235 -3.72 -11.21 3.39
CA GLY A 235 -5.14 -11.23 3.01
C GLY A 235 -6.09 -10.38 3.86
N LYS A 236 -5.66 -9.88 5.03
CA LYS A 236 -6.47 -8.96 5.85
C LYS A 236 -6.78 -7.69 5.05
N GLN A 237 -8.03 -7.52 4.62
CA GLN A 237 -8.47 -6.43 3.73
C GLN A 237 -7.66 -6.37 2.41
N GLY A 238 -7.11 -7.51 1.98
CA GLY A 238 -6.23 -7.58 0.80
C GLY A 238 -4.80 -7.07 1.04
N LEU A 239 -4.40 -6.85 2.30
CA LEU A 239 -3.00 -6.54 2.64
C LEU A 239 -2.11 -7.76 2.29
N PRO A 240 -0.98 -7.58 1.60
CA PRO A 240 -0.01 -8.67 1.39
C PRO A 240 0.47 -9.27 2.72
N SER A 241 1.03 -10.47 2.66
CA SER A 241 1.81 -11.01 3.78
C SER A 241 3.11 -10.23 3.95
N LEU A 242 3.71 -10.30 5.15
CA LEU A 242 5.04 -9.72 5.39
C LEU A 242 6.08 -10.24 4.39
N ALA A 243 6.06 -11.54 4.07
CA ALA A 243 7.00 -12.14 3.12
C ALA A 243 6.88 -11.52 1.71
N GLU A 244 5.66 -11.25 1.25
CA GLU A 244 5.41 -10.58 -0.03
C GLU A 244 5.84 -9.11 0.01
N MET A 245 5.62 -8.40 1.12
CA MET A 245 6.13 -7.03 1.28
C MET A 245 7.66 -6.98 1.21
N LEU A 246 8.34 -7.88 1.93
CA LEU A 246 9.81 -7.94 1.93
C LEU A 246 10.35 -8.24 0.53
N ALA A 247 9.71 -9.15 -0.21
CA ALA A 247 10.11 -9.49 -1.58
C ALA A 247 9.86 -8.33 -2.56
N ARG A 248 8.72 -7.65 -2.43
CA ARG A 248 8.31 -6.56 -3.33
C ARG A 248 9.18 -5.31 -3.16
N TYR A 249 9.34 -4.86 -1.92
CA TYR A 249 9.97 -3.57 -1.64
C TYR A 249 11.47 -3.70 -1.37
N ARG A 250 11.96 -4.91 -1.06
CA ARG A 250 13.35 -5.19 -0.68
C ARG A 250 13.92 -4.15 0.30
N PRO A 251 13.32 -3.96 1.48
CA PRO A 251 13.78 -2.93 2.40
C PRO A 251 15.12 -3.27 3.05
N GLN A 252 15.86 -2.25 3.47
CA GLN A 252 16.98 -2.39 4.40
C GLN A 252 16.51 -2.54 5.85
N VAL A 253 15.41 -1.86 6.20
CA VAL A 253 14.89 -1.81 7.58
C VAL A 253 13.37 -1.96 7.58
N VAL A 254 12.81 -2.60 8.61
CA VAL A 254 11.37 -2.62 8.87
C VAL A 254 11.12 -2.17 10.30
N VAL A 255 10.32 -1.11 10.48
CA VAL A 255 9.71 -0.78 11.77
C VAL A 255 8.43 -1.59 11.94
N LEU A 256 8.41 -2.48 12.92
CA LEU A 256 7.25 -3.34 13.20
C LEU A 256 6.58 -2.93 14.51
N MET A 257 5.34 -2.46 14.41
CA MET A 257 4.45 -2.28 15.57
C MET A 257 3.15 -3.03 15.30
N ILE A 258 2.95 -4.14 16.00
CA ILE A 258 1.78 -5.01 15.87
C ILE A 258 1.44 -5.56 17.26
N GLY A 259 0.18 -5.91 17.52
CA GLY A 259 -0.22 -6.55 18.78
C GLY A 259 -1.41 -5.91 19.49
N THR A 260 -1.83 -4.69 19.15
CA THR A 260 -2.99 -4.06 19.81
C THR A 260 -4.28 -4.84 19.55
N ASN A 261 -4.46 -5.33 18.32
CA ASN A 261 -5.60 -6.16 17.95
C ASN A 261 -5.48 -7.59 18.47
N ASP A 262 -4.26 -8.11 18.64
CA ASP A 262 -4.01 -9.37 19.32
C ASP A 262 -4.45 -9.31 20.80
N ALA A 263 -4.17 -8.18 21.47
CA ALA A 263 -4.62 -7.94 22.84
C ALA A 263 -6.15 -7.75 22.89
N SER A 264 -6.74 -6.99 21.95
CA SER A 264 -8.20 -6.87 21.83
C SER A 264 -8.89 -8.21 21.58
N ALA A 265 -8.24 -9.11 20.82
CA ALA A 265 -8.72 -10.47 20.57
C ALA A 265 -8.39 -11.47 21.70
N GLN A 266 -7.77 -11.00 22.80
CA GLN A 266 -7.37 -11.82 23.95
C GLN A 266 -6.52 -13.04 23.55
N ARG A 267 -5.63 -12.88 22.57
CA ARG A 267 -4.72 -13.95 22.17
C ARG A 267 -3.75 -14.29 23.32
N PRO A 268 -3.34 -15.56 23.47
CA PRO A 268 -2.31 -15.92 24.45
C PRO A 268 -0.96 -15.26 24.11
N VAL A 269 -0.23 -14.85 25.15
CA VAL A 269 1.10 -14.21 25.04
C VAL A 269 2.06 -15.07 24.24
N GLU A 270 2.07 -16.36 24.47
CA GLU A 270 2.95 -17.31 23.80
C GLU A 270 2.67 -17.39 22.30
N ALA A 271 1.40 -17.40 21.91
CA ALA A 271 0.99 -17.45 20.51
C ALA A 271 1.34 -16.14 19.77
N TYR A 272 1.09 -15.01 20.41
CA TYR A 272 1.46 -13.70 19.87
C TYR A 272 2.98 -13.55 19.69
N LEU A 273 3.77 -13.87 20.71
CA LEU A 273 5.24 -13.77 20.64
C LEU A 273 5.83 -14.77 19.65
N ALA A 274 5.24 -15.95 19.49
CA ALA A 274 5.65 -16.90 18.46
C ALA A 274 5.48 -16.31 17.06
N ASP A 275 4.36 -15.65 16.77
CA ASP A 275 4.15 -14.97 15.49
C ASP A 275 5.14 -13.81 15.29
N VAL A 276 5.33 -12.95 16.29
CA VAL A 276 6.32 -11.87 16.19
C VAL A 276 7.73 -12.43 15.96
N SER A 277 8.11 -13.53 16.63
CA SER A 277 9.39 -14.21 16.37
C SER A 277 9.50 -14.68 14.92
N ARG A 278 8.45 -15.27 14.35
CA ARG A 278 8.45 -15.68 12.93
C ARG A 278 8.61 -14.48 11.99
N ALA A 279 7.97 -13.35 12.31
CA ALA A 279 8.12 -12.12 11.53
C ALA A 279 9.58 -11.62 11.57
N ILE A 280 10.21 -11.64 12.74
CA ILE A 280 11.64 -11.31 12.92
C ILE A 280 12.52 -12.25 12.09
N ASP A 281 12.28 -13.55 12.16
CA ASP A 281 13.08 -14.54 11.42
C ASP A 281 12.99 -14.30 9.90
N LEU A 282 11.79 -13.99 9.37
CA LEU A 282 11.61 -13.66 7.95
C LEU A 282 12.44 -12.46 7.50
N MET A 283 12.57 -11.44 8.36
CA MET A 283 13.36 -10.23 8.10
C MET A 283 14.85 -10.53 8.17
N LEU A 284 15.32 -11.13 9.27
CA LEU A 284 16.73 -11.44 9.49
C LEU A 284 17.30 -12.39 8.42
N GLN A 285 16.54 -13.39 8.00
CA GLN A 285 16.94 -14.35 6.94
C GLN A 285 17.16 -13.67 5.58
N ARG A 286 16.52 -12.53 5.33
CA ARG A 286 16.66 -11.73 4.10
C ARG A 286 17.67 -10.60 4.24
N GLY A 287 18.40 -10.53 5.36
CA GLY A 287 19.32 -9.44 5.64
C GLY A 287 18.63 -8.10 5.92
N VAL A 288 17.35 -8.12 6.27
CA VAL A 288 16.56 -6.93 6.63
C VAL A 288 16.67 -6.72 8.14
N VAL A 289 16.98 -5.49 8.56
CA VAL A 289 17.12 -5.12 9.97
C VAL A 289 15.73 -4.83 10.57
N PRO A 290 15.24 -5.62 11.55
CA PRO A 290 13.97 -5.34 12.21
C PRO A 290 14.16 -4.33 13.34
N VAL A 291 13.36 -3.27 13.35
CA VAL A 291 13.20 -2.33 14.47
C VAL A 291 11.85 -2.63 15.10
N LEU A 292 11.84 -3.26 16.28
CA LEU A 292 10.59 -3.57 16.97
C LEU A 292 10.10 -2.36 17.76
N SER A 293 8.79 -2.16 17.81
CA SER A 293 8.14 -1.21 18.70
C SER A 293 7.26 -1.97 19.69
N SER A 294 7.27 -1.56 20.96
CA SER A 294 6.19 -1.94 21.86
C SER A 294 4.85 -1.40 21.33
N ILE A 295 3.74 -2.04 21.69
CA ILE A 295 2.41 -1.46 21.49
C ILE A 295 2.14 -0.41 22.57
N PRO A 296 1.25 0.58 22.35
CA PRO A 296 0.88 1.51 23.42
C PRO A 296 0.15 0.79 24.57
N PRO A 297 0.01 1.43 25.76
CA PRO A 297 -0.89 0.94 26.80
C PRO A 297 -2.30 0.71 26.26
N HIS A 298 -2.95 -0.36 26.70
CA HIS A 298 -4.26 -0.75 26.16
C HIS A 298 -5.37 -0.58 27.21
N PRO A 299 -6.33 0.35 27.02
CA PRO A 299 -7.32 0.66 28.06
C PRO A 299 -8.27 -0.52 28.36
N GLY A 300 -8.61 -1.33 27.34
CA GLY A 300 -9.46 -2.52 27.50
C GLY A 300 -8.74 -3.84 27.80
N ALA A 301 -7.39 -3.85 27.88
CA ALA A 301 -6.60 -5.09 27.98
C ALA A 301 -5.22 -4.82 28.61
N ALA A 302 -5.18 -3.99 29.66
CA ALA A 302 -3.95 -3.40 30.19
C ALA A 302 -2.90 -4.46 30.59
N GLU A 303 -3.30 -5.47 31.37
CA GLU A 303 -2.39 -6.53 31.83
C GLU A 303 -1.82 -7.35 30.67
N LEU A 304 -2.67 -7.69 29.68
CA LEU A 304 -2.24 -8.48 28.52
C LEU A 304 -1.29 -7.68 27.61
N ALA A 305 -1.59 -6.42 27.36
CA ALA A 305 -0.71 -5.53 26.59
C ALA A 305 0.64 -5.32 27.30
N ALA A 306 0.64 -5.16 28.63
CA ALA A 306 1.87 -5.09 29.41
C ALA A 306 2.68 -6.40 29.32
N ALA A 307 2.01 -7.55 29.37
CA ALA A 307 2.66 -8.85 29.19
C ALA A 307 3.27 -9.01 27.78
N TYR A 308 2.58 -8.57 26.73
CA TYR A 308 3.12 -8.51 25.37
C TYR A 308 4.35 -7.61 25.30
N ASN A 309 4.27 -6.39 25.84
CA ASN A 309 5.37 -5.43 25.81
C ASN A 309 6.60 -5.93 26.59
N LYS A 310 6.40 -6.60 27.72
CA LYS A 310 7.48 -7.31 28.44
C LYS A 310 8.15 -8.35 27.55
N GLY A 311 7.36 -9.23 26.90
CA GLY A 311 7.89 -10.25 26.01
C GLY A 311 8.59 -9.68 24.76
N LEU A 312 8.09 -8.57 24.20
CA LEU A 312 8.74 -7.87 23.09
C LEU A 312 10.11 -7.32 23.47
N ARG A 313 10.25 -6.72 24.67
CA ARG A 313 11.54 -6.24 25.19
C ARG A 313 12.53 -7.40 25.35
N GLU A 314 12.09 -8.48 25.99
CA GLU A 314 12.91 -9.69 26.19
C GLU A 314 13.35 -10.30 24.84
N LEU A 315 12.45 -10.36 23.86
CA LEU A 315 12.75 -10.85 22.53
C LEU A 315 13.75 -9.95 21.79
N ALA A 316 13.56 -8.63 21.86
CA ALA A 316 14.47 -7.66 21.25
C ALA A 316 15.87 -7.72 21.87
N GLN A 317 15.96 -7.84 23.20
CA GLN A 317 17.23 -8.01 23.90
C GLN A 317 17.92 -9.33 23.50
N ALA A 318 17.21 -10.45 23.60
CA ALA A 318 17.75 -11.78 23.28
C ALA A 318 18.22 -11.90 21.83
N ARG A 319 17.57 -11.18 20.91
CA ARG A 319 17.91 -11.17 19.48
C ARG A 319 18.82 -10.00 19.08
N ARG A 320 19.22 -9.15 20.04
CA ARG A 320 20.04 -7.94 19.81
C ARG A 320 19.45 -7.04 18.72
N LEU A 321 18.17 -6.69 18.85
CA LEU A 321 17.44 -5.87 17.89
C LEU A 321 17.35 -4.42 18.37
N PRO A 322 17.33 -3.43 17.45
CA PRO A 322 16.86 -2.08 17.75
C PRO A 322 15.41 -2.10 18.24
N PHE A 323 15.09 -1.29 19.25
CA PHE A 323 13.78 -1.25 19.89
C PHE A 323 13.27 0.18 20.13
N ILE A 324 11.98 0.40 19.90
CA ILE A 324 11.25 1.63 20.23
C ILE A 324 10.30 1.29 21.38
N ASP A 325 10.60 1.78 22.58
CA ASP A 325 9.78 1.52 23.75
C ASP A 325 8.64 2.54 23.89
N TYR A 326 7.68 2.48 22.96
CA TYR A 326 6.59 3.45 22.89
C TYR A 326 5.69 3.45 24.14
N GLU A 327 5.50 2.29 24.78
CA GLU A 327 4.75 2.16 26.03
C GLU A 327 5.46 2.89 27.16
N ALA A 328 6.74 2.61 27.40
CA ALA A 328 7.48 3.26 28.47
C ALA A 328 7.55 4.77 28.24
N GLU A 329 7.67 5.21 26.99
CA GLU A 329 7.67 6.63 26.63
C GLU A 329 6.33 7.32 26.89
N ILE A 330 5.20 6.63 26.67
CA ILE A 330 3.87 7.12 27.05
C ILE A 330 3.74 7.20 28.58
N LEU A 331 4.04 6.10 29.29
CA LEU A 331 3.84 6.00 30.74
C LEU A 331 4.78 6.93 31.51
N ARG A 332 6.01 7.12 31.06
CA ARG A 332 6.95 8.09 31.65
C ARG A 332 6.45 9.53 31.52
N ARG A 333 5.79 9.86 30.40
CA ARG A 333 5.25 11.20 30.16
C ARG A 333 3.93 11.42 30.86
N ARG A 334 3.03 10.44 30.87
CA ARG A 334 1.67 10.60 31.39
C ARG A 334 1.28 9.36 32.21
N PRO A 335 1.88 9.12 33.38
CA PRO A 335 1.69 7.88 34.13
C PRO A 335 0.22 7.66 34.53
N ASP A 336 -0.48 8.74 34.89
CA ASP A 336 -1.82 8.66 35.47
C ASP A 336 -2.94 9.04 34.49
N ASP A 337 -2.62 9.74 33.40
CA ASP A 337 -3.62 10.35 32.52
C ASP A 337 -3.33 10.18 31.02
N TRP A 338 -2.49 9.22 30.63
CA TRP A 338 -2.26 8.87 29.22
C TRP A 338 -3.56 8.55 28.46
N ASN A 339 -4.54 7.91 29.12
CA ASN A 339 -5.84 7.57 28.56
C ASN A 339 -6.73 8.83 28.45
N GLY A 340 -6.86 9.37 27.24
CA GLY A 340 -7.51 10.64 26.95
C GLY A 340 -6.54 11.81 26.78
N THR A 341 -5.21 11.58 26.80
CA THR A 341 -4.21 12.62 26.50
C THR A 341 -3.25 12.17 25.41
N LEU A 342 -2.38 11.19 25.64
CA LEU A 342 -1.50 10.62 24.62
C LEU A 342 -2.21 9.55 23.77
N LEU A 343 -3.19 8.84 24.34
CA LEU A 343 -4.11 7.99 23.61
C LEU A 343 -5.53 8.57 23.67
N ASN A 344 -6.34 8.27 22.66
CA ASN A 344 -7.75 8.62 22.68
C ASN A 344 -8.45 7.96 23.89
N ARG A 345 -9.49 8.61 24.41
CA ARG A 345 -10.17 8.12 25.61
C ARG A 345 -10.80 6.74 25.34
N ASN A 346 -10.39 5.74 26.11
CA ASN A 346 -10.81 4.34 26.00
C ASN A 346 -10.55 3.71 24.62
N ASP A 347 -9.52 4.20 23.92
CA ASP A 347 -9.13 3.74 22.61
C ASP A 347 -7.60 3.63 22.52
N VAL A 348 -7.10 2.69 21.70
CA VAL A 348 -5.66 2.43 21.58
C VAL A 348 -4.94 3.41 20.66
N HIS A 349 -5.67 4.18 19.85
CA HIS A 349 -5.06 5.09 18.90
C HIS A 349 -4.46 6.30 19.64
N PRO A 350 -3.23 6.69 19.29
CA PRO A 350 -2.65 7.92 19.76
C PRO A 350 -3.50 9.15 19.41
N THR A 351 -3.39 10.20 20.21
CA THR A 351 -4.05 11.46 19.92
C THR A 351 -3.24 12.29 18.93
N LEU A 352 -3.91 13.19 18.21
CA LEU A 352 -3.26 14.31 17.53
C LEU A 352 -2.65 15.28 18.54
N GLY A 353 -3.29 15.42 19.70
CA GLY A 353 -2.99 16.39 20.75
C GLY A 353 -4.09 17.43 20.89
N PRO A 354 -3.86 18.52 21.65
CA PRO A 354 -4.88 19.52 21.96
C PRO A 354 -5.34 20.33 20.74
N THR A 355 -4.54 20.38 19.67
CA THR A 355 -4.84 21.10 18.43
C THR A 355 -4.63 20.22 17.20
N PRO A 356 -5.27 20.53 16.05
CA PRO A 356 -5.05 19.80 14.80
C PRO A 356 -3.59 19.73 14.35
N ASP A 357 -2.79 20.75 14.67
CA ASP A 357 -1.37 20.85 14.31
C ASP A 357 -0.42 20.25 15.36
N SER A 358 -0.94 19.75 16.48
CA SER A 358 -0.11 19.22 17.57
C SER A 358 0.83 18.09 17.13
N ALA A 359 0.45 17.32 16.09
CA ALA A 359 1.27 16.25 15.53
C ALA A 359 2.45 16.72 14.65
N VAL A 360 2.57 18.02 14.36
CA VAL A 360 3.66 18.61 13.55
C VAL A 360 4.46 19.66 14.30
N LEU A 361 4.18 19.89 15.58
CA LEU A 361 4.93 20.83 16.41
C LEU A 361 6.37 20.35 16.67
N PRO A 362 7.29 21.26 17.09
CA PRO A 362 8.63 20.86 17.52
C PRO A 362 8.57 19.81 18.64
N PRO A 363 9.42 18.78 18.64
CA PRO A 363 9.39 17.70 19.63
C PRO A 363 10.00 18.13 20.98
N THR A 364 9.45 19.19 21.58
CA THR A 364 9.79 19.63 22.93
C THR A 364 9.17 18.68 23.96
N ALA A 365 9.70 18.69 25.19
CA ALA A 365 9.14 17.93 26.30
C ALA A 365 7.64 18.16 26.49
N GLU A 366 7.16 19.39 26.31
CA GLU A 366 5.75 19.75 26.39
C GLU A 366 4.92 19.13 25.25
N ASN A 367 5.33 19.32 24.00
CA ASN A 367 4.59 18.83 22.84
C ASN A 367 4.55 17.30 22.79
N LEU A 368 5.65 16.64 23.17
CA LEU A 368 5.73 15.18 23.25
C LEU A 368 4.87 14.58 24.38
N ARG A 369 4.51 15.37 25.40
CA ARG A 369 3.52 14.98 26.44
C ARG A 369 2.08 15.22 26.00
N ALA A 370 1.86 16.02 24.97
CA ALA A 370 0.55 16.47 24.52
C ALA A 370 0.02 15.70 23.30
N SER A 371 0.89 15.17 22.43
CA SER A 371 0.50 14.47 21.20
C SER A 371 1.11 13.06 21.13
N GLY A 372 0.25 12.04 21.15
CA GLY A 372 0.70 10.65 21.03
C GLY A 372 1.30 10.34 19.65
N TYR A 373 0.73 10.90 18.58
CA TYR A 373 1.27 10.70 17.24
C TYR A 373 2.60 11.42 17.04
N LEU A 374 2.76 12.66 17.51
CA LEU A 374 4.06 13.35 17.48
C LEU A 374 5.14 12.50 18.16
N LEU A 375 4.85 12.02 19.38
CA LEU A 375 5.76 11.16 20.13
C LEU A 375 6.17 9.93 19.33
N ARG A 376 5.20 9.22 18.74
CA ARG A 376 5.47 8.01 17.97
C ARG A 376 6.34 8.27 16.73
N THR A 377 6.00 9.31 15.96
CA THR A 377 6.74 9.68 14.74
C THR A 377 8.18 10.06 15.10
N TRP A 378 8.34 10.93 16.09
CA TRP A 378 9.65 11.41 16.53
C TRP A 378 10.53 10.25 17.02
N LEU A 379 10.02 9.36 17.87
CA LEU A 379 10.76 8.17 18.32
C LEU A 379 11.21 7.28 17.16
N SER A 380 10.34 7.10 16.15
CA SER A 380 10.67 6.31 14.96
C SER A 380 11.80 6.95 14.16
N VAL A 381 11.74 8.27 13.91
CA VAL A 381 12.80 8.99 13.19
C VAL A 381 14.12 8.94 13.95
N ARG A 382 14.12 9.18 15.27
CA ARG A 382 15.33 9.13 16.10
C ARG A 382 15.97 7.74 16.08
N LYS A 383 15.18 6.68 16.22
CA LYS A 383 15.71 5.30 16.17
C LYS A 383 16.22 4.94 14.78
N LEU A 384 15.55 5.35 13.72
CA LEU A 384 16.00 5.08 12.34
C LEU A 384 17.29 5.85 12.00
N GLY A 385 17.44 7.09 12.46
CA GLY A 385 18.70 7.83 12.37
C GLY A 385 19.85 7.14 13.12
N GLU A 386 19.58 6.61 14.31
CA GLU A 386 20.55 5.79 15.06
C GLU A 386 20.92 4.50 14.32
N VAL A 387 19.94 3.78 13.76
CA VAL A 387 20.18 2.57 12.95
C VAL A 387 20.99 2.89 11.70
N LYS A 388 20.66 3.95 10.95
CA LYS A 388 21.44 4.40 9.79
C LYS A 388 22.91 4.60 10.18
N ARG A 389 23.15 5.41 11.21
CA ARG A 389 24.49 5.77 11.68
C ARG A 389 25.30 4.59 12.19
N LEU A 390 24.67 3.70 12.97
CA LEU A 390 25.37 2.58 13.61
C LEU A 390 25.48 1.34 12.72
N VAL A 391 24.57 1.15 11.76
CA VAL A 391 24.48 -0.09 10.97
C VAL A 391 24.87 0.13 9.52
N PHE A 392 24.36 1.18 8.85
CA PHE A 392 24.49 1.32 7.40
C PHE A 392 25.64 2.25 6.98
N ASP A 393 25.88 3.35 7.69
CA ASP A 393 26.98 4.27 7.37
C ASP A 393 28.37 3.58 7.42
N PRO A 394 28.67 2.68 8.39
CA PRO A 394 29.92 1.93 8.39
C PRO A 394 30.06 0.94 7.22
N LEU A 395 28.93 0.50 6.63
CA LEU A 395 28.94 -0.42 5.48
C LEU A 395 29.07 0.33 4.14
N ALA A 396 28.70 1.61 4.08
CA ALA A 396 28.80 2.46 2.91
C ALA A 396 30.19 3.12 2.73
N ALA A 397 30.99 3.20 3.79
CA ALA A 397 32.34 3.75 3.73
C ALA A 397 33.27 2.87 2.85
N PRO A 398 34.11 3.47 1.98
CA PRO A 398 35.13 2.71 1.26
C PRO A 398 35.98 1.94 2.26
N ARG A 399 36.11 0.62 2.08
CA ARG A 399 37.03 -0.17 2.90
C ARG A 399 38.42 0.44 2.76
N GLN A 400 39.05 0.75 3.90
CA GLN A 400 40.49 0.99 3.90
C GLN A 400 41.17 -0.23 3.25
N PRO A 401 42.18 -0.02 2.38
CA PRO A 401 42.86 -1.11 1.71
C PRO A 401 43.36 -2.15 2.72
N GLN A 402 42.87 -3.38 2.61
CA GLN A 402 43.49 -4.51 3.27
C GLN A 402 44.91 -4.67 2.70
N LEU A 403 45.89 -4.82 3.59
CA LEU A 403 47.27 -5.12 3.24
C LEU A 403 47.33 -6.38 2.33
N PRO A 404 48.21 -6.41 1.32
CA PRO A 404 48.17 -7.40 0.24
C PRO A 404 48.50 -8.81 0.72
N GLY A 405 47.64 -9.79 0.41
CA GLY A 405 47.89 -11.20 0.75
C GLY A 405 46.91 -12.29 0.32
N GLU A 406 45.78 -12.01 -0.34
CA GLU A 406 44.85 -13.07 -0.79
C GLU A 406 44.34 -12.84 -2.23
N PRO A 407 44.35 -13.86 -3.11
CA PRO A 407 44.03 -13.67 -4.53
C PRO A 407 42.51 -13.62 -4.79
N PRO A 408 42.05 -12.84 -5.79
CA PRO A 408 40.63 -12.62 -6.04
C PRO A 408 40.00 -13.70 -6.92
N THR A 409 38.70 -13.94 -6.75
CA THR A 409 37.85 -14.65 -7.72
C THR A 409 36.94 -13.61 -8.40
N PRO A 410 36.77 -13.61 -9.74
CA PRO A 410 36.24 -12.46 -10.46
C PRO A 410 34.71 -12.38 -10.40
N ALA A 411 34.19 -11.16 -10.27
CA ALA A 411 32.78 -10.85 -10.46
C ALA A 411 32.46 -10.74 -11.97
N SER A 412 31.49 -11.53 -12.44
CA SER A 412 30.65 -11.18 -13.61
C SER A 412 29.82 -9.96 -13.22
N GLY A 413 29.77 -8.85 -13.97
CA GLY A 413 29.63 -8.77 -15.41
C GLY A 413 28.15 -8.92 -15.75
N ASP A 414 27.37 -7.87 -15.50
CA ASP A 414 26.14 -7.47 -16.22
C ASP A 414 25.44 -6.35 -15.45
N ASP A 415 25.87 -5.12 -15.72
CA ASP A 415 25.21 -3.90 -15.25
C ASP A 415 24.83 -3.09 -16.50
N ALA A 416 23.60 -3.27 -16.97
CA ALA A 416 23.00 -2.39 -17.96
C ALA A 416 21.47 -2.42 -17.85
N LEU A 417 20.90 -1.21 -17.78
CA LEU A 417 19.49 -0.83 -17.98
C LEU A 417 18.60 -0.72 -16.72
N LEU A 418 18.91 0.24 -15.86
CA LEU A 418 17.90 0.99 -15.11
C LEU A 418 18.17 2.49 -15.26
N ILE A 419 17.42 3.14 -16.15
CA ILE A 419 17.42 4.60 -16.31
C ILE A 419 16.38 5.14 -15.32
N THR A 420 16.84 5.73 -14.21
CA THR A 420 16.07 6.66 -13.37
C THR A 420 15.93 8.00 -14.09
N PRO A 421 14.76 8.65 -14.13
CA PRO A 421 14.66 10.00 -14.66
C PRO A 421 15.35 10.98 -13.70
N PRO A 422 16.22 11.88 -14.18
CA PRO A 422 16.85 12.90 -13.35
C PRO A 422 15.87 14.03 -12.98
N ASP A 423 16.19 14.76 -11.90
CA ASP A 423 15.46 15.92 -11.34
C ASP A 423 15.26 17.11 -12.32
N SER A 424 15.77 16.98 -13.54
CA SER A 424 15.30 17.65 -14.75
C SER A 424 15.79 16.78 -15.93
N PRO A 425 14.90 16.20 -16.76
CA PRO A 425 15.36 15.43 -17.90
C PRO A 425 16.18 16.34 -18.81
N ALA A 426 17.38 15.91 -19.20
CA ALA A 426 18.18 16.54 -20.24
C ALA A 426 17.54 16.32 -21.64
N GLY A 427 16.29 16.75 -21.78
CA GLY A 427 15.46 16.58 -22.96
C GLY A 427 14.82 17.90 -23.39
N GLU A 428 14.47 17.99 -24.67
CA GLU A 428 13.76 19.14 -25.22
C GLU A 428 12.36 19.26 -24.58
N ALA A 429 12.07 20.43 -23.99
CA ALA A 429 10.74 20.72 -23.47
C ALA A 429 9.77 21.02 -24.62
N VAL A 430 8.74 20.18 -24.80
CA VAL A 430 7.70 20.37 -25.81
C VAL A 430 6.40 20.77 -25.13
N ARG A 431 5.84 21.93 -25.53
CA ARG A 431 4.52 22.37 -25.06
C ARG A 431 3.44 21.92 -26.04
N VAL A 432 2.51 21.11 -25.56
CA VAL A 432 1.31 20.71 -26.32
C VAL A 432 0.08 21.43 -25.75
N PRO A 433 -0.73 22.12 -26.57
CA PRO A 433 -1.96 22.75 -26.10
C PRO A 433 -3.06 21.70 -25.87
N VAL A 434 -3.96 21.98 -24.94
CA VAL A 434 -5.24 21.28 -24.84
C VAL A 434 -6.04 21.56 -26.11
N CYS A 435 -6.47 20.52 -26.81
CA CYS A 435 -7.23 20.64 -28.05
C CYS A 435 -8.71 20.34 -27.88
N ARG A 436 -9.06 19.59 -26.83
CA ARG A 436 -10.44 19.25 -26.46
C ARG A 436 -10.55 19.14 -24.94
N ASP A 437 -11.63 19.61 -24.36
CA ASP A 437 -11.89 19.43 -22.94
C ASP A 437 -13.38 19.44 -22.57
N THR A 438 -13.70 18.79 -21.45
CA THR A 438 -15.04 18.86 -20.87
C THR A 438 -14.96 18.51 -19.39
N TRP A 439 -16.05 18.69 -18.64
CA TRP A 439 -16.17 18.07 -17.32
C TRP A 439 -17.56 17.50 -17.11
N PHE A 440 -17.62 16.51 -16.23
CA PHE A 440 -18.82 15.76 -15.93
C PHE A 440 -19.16 15.91 -14.45
N SER A 441 -20.43 16.11 -14.14
CA SER A 441 -20.96 16.04 -12.78
C SER A 441 -21.56 14.66 -12.55
N ASN A 442 -21.45 14.07 -11.36
CA ASN A 442 -22.19 12.86 -10.99
C ASN A 442 -23.46 13.14 -10.16
N VAL A 443 -23.86 14.42 -10.04
CA VAL A 443 -24.89 14.86 -9.10
C VAL A 443 -26.26 14.95 -9.77
N GLY A 444 -27.14 14.00 -9.45
CA GLY A 444 -28.56 14.07 -9.82
C GLY A 444 -28.77 14.30 -11.33
N ASP A 445 -29.55 15.32 -11.68
CA ASP A 445 -29.86 15.66 -13.07
C ASP A 445 -28.64 16.18 -13.86
N GLU A 446 -27.60 16.65 -13.18
CA GLU A 446 -26.36 17.13 -13.82
C GLU A 446 -25.55 15.99 -14.45
N ALA A 447 -25.80 14.73 -14.07
CA ALA A 447 -25.10 13.54 -14.58
C ALA A 447 -25.35 13.26 -16.08
N ASP A 448 -26.36 13.89 -16.65
CA ASP A 448 -26.65 13.90 -18.09
C ASP A 448 -26.29 15.23 -18.77
N GLY A 449 -25.64 16.15 -18.04
CA GLY A 449 -25.19 17.43 -18.58
C GLY A 449 -23.87 17.31 -19.33
N ASN A 450 -23.65 18.23 -20.28
CA ASN A 450 -22.40 18.35 -21.02
C ASN A 450 -21.82 19.77 -20.89
N GLN A 451 -20.50 19.88 -20.82
CA GLN A 451 -19.82 21.13 -20.50
C GLN A 451 -18.65 21.48 -21.44
N GLY A 452 -18.54 20.83 -22.60
CA GLY A 452 -17.39 21.00 -23.50
C GLY A 452 -17.29 22.36 -24.19
N GLY A 453 -18.34 23.19 -24.14
CA GLY A 453 -18.31 24.55 -24.68
C GLY A 453 -17.92 25.63 -23.67
N SER A 454 -17.69 25.26 -22.40
CA SER A 454 -17.44 26.26 -21.35
C SER A 454 -15.99 26.80 -21.41
N PRO A 455 -15.78 28.10 -21.14
CA PRO A 455 -14.45 28.71 -21.16
C PRO A 455 -13.61 28.38 -19.91
N ARG A 456 -14.10 27.52 -19.01
CA ARG A 456 -13.47 27.17 -17.73
C ARG A 456 -13.68 25.69 -17.44
N LEU A 457 -12.73 25.10 -16.71
CA LEU A 457 -12.82 23.76 -16.17
C LEU A 457 -13.27 23.80 -14.70
N LYS A 458 -13.91 22.73 -14.22
CA LYS A 458 -14.32 22.60 -12.83
C LYS A 458 -13.87 21.26 -12.26
N LEU A 459 -13.12 21.32 -11.17
CA LEU A 459 -12.71 20.15 -10.40
C LEU A 459 -13.36 20.22 -9.02
N LYS A 460 -14.01 19.15 -8.59
CA LYS A 460 -14.63 19.07 -7.27
C LYS A 460 -14.68 17.63 -6.78
N SER A 461 -13.55 17.14 -6.25
CA SER A 461 -13.44 15.77 -5.74
C SER A 461 -14.05 14.76 -6.73
N ILE A 462 -14.82 13.80 -6.24
CA ILE A 462 -15.55 12.81 -7.05
C ILE A 462 -16.82 13.37 -7.71
N GLN A 463 -17.19 14.62 -7.46
CA GLN A 463 -18.43 15.20 -7.98
C GLN A 463 -18.25 15.80 -9.36
N GLU A 464 -17.14 16.49 -9.63
CA GLU A 464 -16.87 17.14 -10.92
C GLU A 464 -15.51 16.68 -11.44
N MET A 465 -15.54 15.98 -12.57
CA MET A 465 -14.39 15.31 -13.16
C MET A 465 -14.10 15.90 -14.53
N THR A 466 -12.94 16.53 -14.67
CA THR A 466 -12.48 17.13 -15.93
C THR A 466 -11.74 16.12 -16.79
N LEU A 467 -12.03 16.13 -18.09
CA LEU A 467 -11.31 15.40 -19.13
C LEU A 467 -10.65 16.42 -20.06
N VAL A 468 -9.38 16.20 -20.38
CA VAL A 468 -8.61 17.00 -21.33
C VAL A 468 -7.93 16.08 -22.33
N ASP A 469 -7.79 16.55 -23.56
CA ASP A 469 -7.04 15.87 -24.63
C ASP A 469 -6.10 16.86 -25.33
N PHE A 470 -5.05 16.32 -25.96
CA PHE A 470 -4.04 17.08 -26.69
C PHE A 470 -3.65 16.32 -27.98
N ASP A 471 -3.06 17.02 -28.94
CA ASP A 471 -2.51 16.38 -30.14
C ASP A 471 -1.18 15.67 -29.79
N PRO A 472 -1.09 14.34 -29.90
CA PRO A 472 0.14 13.62 -29.59
C PRO A 472 1.21 13.70 -30.69
N ALA A 473 0.89 14.22 -31.88
CA ALA A 473 1.81 14.23 -33.02
C ALA A 473 3.21 14.82 -32.71
N PRO A 474 3.36 15.91 -31.93
CA PRO A 474 4.67 16.45 -31.55
C PRO A 474 5.54 15.50 -30.70
N LEU A 475 4.91 14.50 -30.08
CA LEU A 475 5.56 13.53 -29.19
C LEU A 475 5.89 12.21 -29.90
N ALA A 476 5.42 12.00 -31.13
CA ALA A 476 5.64 10.77 -31.88
C ALA A 476 7.14 10.48 -32.08
N GLY A 477 7.57 9.26 -31.74
CA GLY A 477 8.97 8.85 -31.81
C GLY A 477 9.87 9.39 -30.69
N ARG A 478 9.31 10.12 -29.71
CA ARG A 478 10.02 10.62 -28.53
C ARG A 478 9.71 9.76 -27.30
N VAL A 479 10.64 9.73 -26.35
CA VAL A 479 10.41 9.14 -25.02
C VAL A 479 9.99 10.25 -24.07
N VAL A 480 8.81 10.12 -23.45
CA VAL A 480 8.35 11.07 -22.43
C VAL A 480 9.07 10.77 -21.12
N LEU A 481 9.91 11.70 -20.66
CA LEU A 481 10.68 11.55 -19.42
C LEU A 481 9.98 12.22 -18.22
N ALA A 482 9.27 13.31 -18.46
CA ALA A 482 8.49 14.07 -17.48
C ALA A 482 7.30 14.75 -18.19
N ALA A 483 6.23 15.04 -17.47
CA ALA A 483 5.12 15.84 -17.97
C ALA A 483 4.50 16.67 -16.84
N THR A 484 4.02 17.87 -17.19
CA THR A 484 3.39 18.79 -16.25
C THR A 484 2.15 19.38 -16.91
N TRP A 485 1.03 19.35 -16.21
CA TRP A 485 -0.19 20.05 -16.60
C TRP A 485 -0.20 21.44 -15.96
N HIS A 486 -0.24 22.47 -16.79
CA HIS A 486 -0.28 23.87 -16.33
C HIS A 486 -1.73 24.36 -16.37
N VAL A 487 -2.24 24.82 -15.24
CA VAL A 487 -3.62 25.31 -15.09
C VAL A 487 -3.65 26.69 -14.47
N LYS A 488 -4.57 27.53 -14.93
CA LYS A 488 -4.75 28.88 -14.41
C LYS A 488 -6.01 28.95 -13.56
N LEU A 489 -5.88 29.44 -12.34
CA LEU A 489 -6.99 29.61 -11.42
C LEU A 489 -7.98 30.67 -11.94
N ALA A 490 -9.27 30.35 -11.87
CA ALA A 490 -10.36 31.26 -12.19
C ALA A 490 -10.93 31.98 -10.94
N GLY A 491 -10.55 31.54 -9.75
CA GLY A 491 -11.01 32.02 -8.44
C GLY A 491 -9.93 31.83 -7.36
N PRO A 492 -10.24 32.15 -6.09
CA PRO A 492 -9.28 32.06 -4.98
C PRO A 492 -8.99 30.61 -4.53
N GLU A 493 -9.82 29.64 -4.91
CA GLU A 493 -9.64 28.24 -4.57
C GLU A 493 -8.45 27.64 -5.33
N ILE A 494 -7.59 26.92 -4.61
CA ILE A 494 -6.40 26.28 -5.18
C ILE A 494 -6.60 24.77 -5.34
N LEU A 495 -5.91 24.19 -6.31
CA LEU A 495 -5.73 22.74 -6.37
C LEU A 495 -4.70 22.32 -5.32
N HIS A 496 -4.99 21.23 -4.61
CA HIS A 496 -4.06 20.58 -3.68
C HIS A 496 -3.56 19.29 -4.30
N ARG A 497 -4.26 18.17 -4.10
CA ARG A 497 -3.95 16.88 -4.72
C ARG A 497 -4.90 16.64 -5.88
N VAL A 498 -4.35 16.35 -7.05
CA VAL A 498 -5.11 16.08 -8.28
C VAL A 498 -4.88 14.62 -8.69
N THR A 499 -5.96 13.92 -9.01
CA THR A 499 -5.88 12.59 -9.64
C THR A 499 -5.90 12.77 -11.15
N ALA A 500 -4.85 12.34 -11.84
CA ALA A 500 -4.78 12.27 -13.30
C ALA A 500 -4.78 10.81 -13.74
N GLY A 501 -5.53 10.48 -14.78
CA GLY A 501 -5.64 9.12 -15.30
C GLY A 501 -5.79 9.08 -16.81
N SER A 502 -5.43 7.95 -17.40
CA SER A 502 -5.76 7.66 -18.79
C SER A 502 -7.25 7.36 -18.91
N PHE A 503 -7.74 7.37 -20.13
CA PHE A 503 -9.16 7.26 -20.44
C PHE A 503 -9.35 6.17 -21.49
N ALA A 504 -10.18 5.16 -21.21
CA ALA A 504 -10.26 3.93 -22.01
C ALA A 504 -11.39 3.92 -23.06
N ALA A 505 -12.02 5.06 -23.32
CA ALA A 505 -13.14 5.16 -24.26
C ALA A 505 -13.09 6.43 -25.12
N GLU A 506 -13.64 6.35 -26.32
CA GLU A 506 -13.90 7.54 -27.12
C GLU A 506 -14.99 8.39 -26.47
N TRP A 507 -14.84 9.70 -26.56
CA TRP A 507 -15.76 10.67 -25.99
C TRP A 507 -16.06 11.79 -27.00
N VAL A 508 -17.20 12.44 -26.82
CA VAL A 508 -17.68 13.57 -27.62
C VAL A 508 -17.72 14.79 -26.73
N GLU A 509 -16.89 15.78 -27.05
CA GLU A 509 -16.69 16.99 -26.25
C GLU A 509 -17.99 17.75 -26.00
N GLY A 510 -18.82 17.88 -27.04
CA GLY A 510 -20.05 18.65 -26.98
C GLY A 510 -19.79 20.15 -27.00
N THR A 511 -20.85 20.93 -26.88
CA THR A 511 -20.82 22.39 -26.92
C THR A 511 -21.60 23.01 -25.76
N GLY A 512 -21.95 22.21 -24.75
CA GLY A 512 -22.71 22.67 -23.59
C GLY A 512 -21.88 23.63 -22.73
N THR A 513 -22.53 24.66 -22.20
CA THR A 513 -21.93 25.65 -21.29
C THR A 513 -22.62 25.68 -19.93
N SER A 514 -23.59 24.79 -19.75
CA SER A 514 -24.34 24.57 -18.51
C SER A 514 -24.68 23.09 -18.45
N TYR A 515 -25.02 22.54 -17.28
CA TYR A 515 -25.41 21.14 -17.08
C TYR A 515 -26.69 20.71 -17.83
N ALA A 516 -27.10 21.46 -18.86
CA ALA A 516 -28.12 21.08 -19.81
C ALA A 516 -27.70 19.83 -20.59
N LYS A 517 -28.67 18.96 -20.83
CA LYS A 517 -28.49 17.71 -21.58
C LYS A 517 -28.31 18.03 -23.06
N GLN A 518 -27.25 17.49 -23.68
CA GLN A 518 -27.01 17.60 -25.12
C GLN A 518 -26.96 16.22 -25.76
N ILE A 519 -27.92 15.94 -26.64
CA ILE A 519 -27.98 14.67 -27.38
C ILE A 519 -26.69 14.48 -28.19
N GLY A 520 -26.11 13.29 -28.11
CA GLY A 520 -24.91 12.88 -28.84
C GLY A 520 -23.59 13.26 -28.18
N SER A 521 -23.60 14.11 -27.15
CA SER A 521 -22.41 14.47 -26.37
C SER A 521 -22.11 13.46 -25.26
N SER A 522 -20.88 13.45 -24.73
CA SER A 522 -20.55 12.67 -23.54
C SER A 522 -21.06 13.37 -22.28
N THR A 523 -21.48 12.54 -21.32
CA THR A 523 -21.94 12.94 -19.97
C THR A 523 -21.37 11.95 -18.94
N PHE A 524 -21.63 12.15 -17.66
CA PHE A 524 -21.22 11.16 -16.65
C PHE A 524 -21.85 9.78 -16.90
N ASN A 525 -23.16 9.74 -17.21
CA ASN A 525 -23.86 8.46 -17.42
C ASN A 525 -23.61 7.81 -18.79
N HIS A 526 -23.20 8.58 -19.82
CA HIS A 526 -23.18 8.09 -21.19
C HIS A 526 -21.96 8.56 -21.98
N ALA A 527 -21.32 7.62 -22.70
CA ALA A 527 -20.33 7.97 -23.72
C ALA A 527 -20.95 8.82 -24.84
N ARG A 528 -22.21 8.54 -25.22
CA ARG A 528 -23.04 9.43 -26.04
C ARG A 528 -24.48 9.44 -25.51
N HIS A 529 -24.87 10.53 -24.89
CA HIS A 529 -26.19 10.68 -24.29
C HIS A 529 -27.32 10.68 -25.33
N PRO A 530 -28.47 10.05 -25.06
CA PRO A 530 -28.79 9.18 -23.92
C PRO A 530 -28.60 7.67 -24.21
N ASN A 531 -28.05 7.32 -25.38
CA ASN A 531 -28.25 5.97 -25.93
C ASN A 531 -27.02 5.06 -25.84
N LEU A 532 -25.83 5.61 -25.63
CA LEU A 532 -24.59 4.82 -25.59
C LEU A 532 -23.96 4.87 -24.19
N PRO A 533 -24.01 3.77 -23.42
CA PRO A 533 -23.29 3.67 -22.15
C PRO A 533 -21.78 3.59 -22.38
N TRP A 534 -20.99 3.82 -21.34
CA TRP A 534 -19.53 3.86 -21.42
C TRP A 534 -18.84 2.53 -21.78
N ALA A 535 -19.31 1.41 -21.23
CA ALA A 535 -18.72 0.09 -21.43
C ALA A 535 -19.78 -1.01 -21.65
N TYR A 536 -20.83 -1.05 -20.83
CA TYR A 536 -21.90 -2.04 -20.90
C TYR A 536 -23.23 -1.45 -20.43
N PRO A 537 -24.40 -2.07 -20.69
CA PRO A 537 -25.67 -1.51 -20.25
C PRO A 537 -25.69 -1.15 -18.76
N GLY A 538 -25.93 0.13 -18.45
CA GLY A 538 -25.93 0.66 -17.08
C GLY A 538 -24.56 1.12 -16.54
N SER A 539 -23.48 1.07 -17.32
CA SER A 539 -22.17 1.60 -16.93
C SER A 539 -22.09 3.13 -17.04
N ASP A 540 -21.43 3.78 -16.09
CA ASP A 540 -21.12 5.21 -16.11
C ASP A 540 -19.61 5.47 -16.38
N LEU A 541 -19.21 6.74 -16.33
CA LEU A 541 -17.84 7.22 -16.55
C LEU A 541 -16.79 6.50 -15.70
N THR A 542 -17.15 6.04 -14.50
CA THR A 542 -16.21 5.38 -13.57
C THR A 542 -15.73 4.03 -14.11
N THR A 543 -16.45 3.43 -15.06
CA THR A 543 -16.09 2.13 -15.65
C THR A 543 -14.98 2.20 -16.70
N VAL A 544 -14.62 3.41 -17.16
CA VAL A 544 -13.60 3.64 -18.20
C VAL A 544 -12.50 4.60 -17.73
N THR A 545 -12.39 4.79 -16.41
CA THR A 545 -11.43 5.68 -15.75
C THR A 545 -10.85 5.06 -14.48
N LEU A 546 -9.81 5.67 -13.92
CA LEU A 546 -9.29 5.39 -12.56
C LEU A 546 -9.03 3.90 -12.25
N GLY A 547 -8.47 3.16 -13.20
CA GLY A 547 -8.09 1.75 -13.05
C GLY A 547 -9.05 0.79 -13.74
N GLN A 548 -10.29 1.23 -13.99
CA GLN A 548 -11.27 0.45 -14.76
C GLN A 548 -10.99 0.56 -16.26
N GLY A 549 -11.41 -0.46 -17.02
CA GLY A 549 -11.15 -0.52 -18.47
C GLY A 549 -9.67 -0.62 -18.85
N GLY A 550 -8.78 -1.00 -17.92
CA GLY A 550 -7.33 -1.03 -18.13
C GLY A 550 -6.66 0.35 -18.10
N THR A 551 -7.35 1.38 -17.62
CA THR A 551 -6.76 2.70 -17.42
C THR A 551 -5.73 2.69 -16.31
N VAL A 552 -4.77 3.62 -16.37
CA VAL A 552 -3.80 3.85 -15.30
C VAL A 552 -4.04 5.25 -14.74
N TRP A 553 -3.73 5.46 -13.47
CA TRP A 553 -3.91 6.75 -12.82
C TRP A 553 -2.87 6.97 -11.72
N ARG A 554 -2.64 8.23 -11.39
CA ARG A 554 -1.76 8.69 -10.32
C ARG A 554 -2.33 9.94 -9.68
N MET A 555 -2.00 10.16 -8.41
CA MET A 555 -2.21 11.44 -7.76
C MET A 555 -0.90 12.22 -7.77
N ALA A 556 -1.00 13.54 -7.95
CA ALA A 556 0.11 14.47 -7.77
C ALA A 556 -0.38 15.70 -7.02
N ASP A 557 0.49 16.30 -6.22
CA ASP A 557 0.20 17.58 -5.59
C ASP A 557 0.50 18.71 -6.58
N ALA A 558 -0.45 19.64 -6.71
CA ALA A 558 -0.29 20.86 -7.46
C ALA A 558 0.65 21.81 -6.72
N SER A 559 1.50 22.53 -7.46
CA SER A 559 2.30 23.61 -6.90
C SER A 559 1.39 24.67 -6.26
N PRO A 560 1.87 25.45 -5.28
CA PRO A 560 1.22 26.72 -4.94
C PRO A 560 1.03 27.59 -6.19
N PRO A 561 -0.02 28.43 -6.25
CA PRO A 561 -0.19 29.34 -7.37
C PRO A 561 0.95 30.36 -7.41
N ASN A 562 1.50 30.60 -8.60
CA ASN A 562 2.46 31.68 -8.81
C ASN A 562 1.77 33.07 -8.84
N GLU A 563 2.56 34.13 -8.98
CA GLU A 563 2.08 35.52 -9.01
C GLU A 563 1.05 35.82 -10.11
N HIS A 564 0.97 34.96 -11.13
CA HIS A 564 0.03 35.07 -12.25
C HIS A 564 -1.17 34.12 -12.13
N GLY A 565 -1.32 33.43 -10.99
CA GLY A 565 -2.41 32.51 -10.69
C GLY A 565 -2.30 31.15 -11.40
N TRP A 566 -1.11 30.75 -11.85
CA TRP A 566 -0.87 29.43 -12.43
C TRP A 566 -0.43 28.42 -11.38
N GLN A 567 -0.95 27.20 -11.49
CA GLN A 567 -0.44 26.02 -10.79
C GLN A 567 0.08 24.99 -11.79
N GLU A 568 1.08 24.25 -11.35
CA GLU A 568 1.67 23.14 -12.08
C GLU A 568 1.27 21.85 -11.39
N VAL A 569 0.74 20.89 -12.15
CA VAL A 569 0.36 19.57 -11.67
C VAL A 569 1.25 18.54 -12.38
N PRO A 570 2.17 17.87 -11.67
CA PRO A 570 2.95 16.80 -12.27
C PRO A 570 2.03 15.70 -12.84
N VAL A 571 2.29 15.28 -14.06
CA VAL A 571 1.59 14.17 -14.72
C VAL A 571 2.60 13.06 -14.95
N HIS A 572 2.28 11.85 -14.49
CA HIS A 572 3.16 10.70 -14.66
C HIS A 572 3.41 10.44 -16.15
N PRO A 573 4.67 10.29 -16.62
CA PRO A 573 5.00 10.17 -18.05
C PRO A 573 4.22 9.09 -18.80
N LEU A 574 3.95 7.96 -18.15
CA LEU A 574 3.13 6.88 -18.71
C LEU A 574 1.73 7.35 -19.16
N LEU A 575 1.11 8.32 -18.47
CA LEU A 575 -0.21 8.82 -18.85
C LEU A 575 -0.19 9.53 -20.21
N VAL A 576 0.86 10.31 -20.44
CA VAL A 576 1.09 10.98 -21.73
C VAL A 576 1.50 9.96 -22.78
N ALA A 577 2.38 9.01 -22.43
CA ALA A 577 2.84 7.97 -23.35
C ALA A 577 1.73 7.03 -23.81
N LEU A 578 0.67 6.80 -23.02
CA LEU A 578 -0.49 6.01 -23.44
C LEU A 578 -1.37 6.73 -24.47
N ARG A 579 -1.23 8.05 -24.61
CA ARG A 579 -1.97 8.87 -25.57
C ARG A 579 -1.24 9.04 -26.91
N VAL A 580 0.08 8.88 -26.89
CA VAL A 580 1.01 8.88 -28.04
C VAL A 580 1.00 7.53 -28.72
#